data_AF-A0A1V4SZ52-F1
#
_entry.id   AF-A0A1V4SZ52-F1
#
_cell.length_a   1.000
_cell.length_b   1.000
_cell.length_c   1.000
_cell.angle_alpha   90.00
_cell.angle_beta   90.00
_cell.angle_gamma   90.00
#
_symmetry.space_group_name_H-M   'P 1'
#
loop_
_entity.id
_entity.type
_entity.pdbx_description
1 polymer ?
#
loop_
_entity_poly.entity_id
_entity_poly.type
_entity_poly.pdbx_seq_one_letter_code
_entity_poly.pdbx_strand_id
1 'polypeptide(L)'
;MKLNIKENKFNLDINDLITLGKRSNNKKRNFLFISKVLGKHLELKPEKCREIGKDLAKMITEKKESLVLGFAETATGLGMAVASYLEDSYYVTTTREEITELKSILSFDEEHSHAVEHTCFLMDKDKIKNAKRIILVDDEITTGNSMLNIIKEIRKITDTKDFKIVTILDWRNSEYADKFRNFVEKEKVNIEVLALIKGEIEVDNTEVYMDEDGEELKERIEPINLNIFDRIELQTAFGKESYIKNTGRFGVSYEEIQALEENCKKAADEINKFIDEKDKVLILGHGENIYIPARIGCYVKGDVLYKSTTRSPIFCENKEGYPIKSKNIFYHKGVKYYFYNKEIIEKNFDKVFLITEDNLNIKLTNNMKIVRI
;
A
#
# COMPACT_ATOMS: atom_id res chain seq x y z
N MET A 1 20.45 9.99 -12.60
CA MET A 1 19.35 10.51 -11.77
C MET A 1 19.96 11.15 -10.55
N LYS A 2 19.59 12.40 -10.28
CA LYS A 2 20.11 13.16 -9.14
C LYS A 2 18.94 13.57 -8.25
N LEU A 3 19.09 13.37 -6.95
CA LEU A 3 18.12 13.79 -5.94
C LEU A 3 18.65 15.04 -5.26
N ASN A 4 17.90 16.14 -5.36
CA ASN A 4 18.21 17.39 -4.68
C ASN A 4 17.29 17.56 -3.47
N ILE A 5 17.72 17.11 -2.30
CA ILE A 5 16.94 17.19 -1.06
C ILE A 5 16.91 18.65 -0.58
N LYS A 6 15.71 19.19 -0.41
CA LYS A 6 15.44 20.56 0.07
C LYS A 6 15.01 20.59 1.53
N GLU A 7 14.31 19.56 2.01
CA GLU A 7 13.83 19.45 3.38
C GLU A 7 13.91 17.98 3.84
N ASN A 8 14.34 17.77 5.08
CA ASN A 8 14.38 16.46 5.72
C ASN A 8 14.09 16.63 7.21
N LYS A 9 12.82 16.52 7.58
CA LYS A 9 12.32 16.97 8.90
C LYS A 9 12.89 16.17 10.07
N PHE A 10 13.22 14.91 9.85
CA PHE A 10 13.73 14.00 10.87
C PHE A 10 15.18 13.56 10.64
N ASN A 11 15.91 14.24 9.73
CA ASN A 11 17.29 13.91 9.36
C ASN A 11 17.48 12.43 8.99
N LEU A 12 16.53 11.89 8.22
CA LEU A 12 16.52 10.48 7.78
C LEU A 12 17.53 10.27 6.65
N ASP A 13 18.18 9.11 6.60
CA ASP A 13 18.91 8.71 5.40
C ASP A 13 17.89 8.25 4.33
N ILE A 14 17.90 8.92 3.17
CA ILE A 14 17.03 8.54 2.06
C ILE A 14 17.29 7.11 1.58
N ASN A 15 18.52 6.62 1.73
CA ASN A 15 18.89 5.25 1.36
C ASN A 15 18.25 4.21 2.28
N ASP A 16 17.78 4.58 3.46
CA ASP A 16 17.01 3.70 4.34
C ASP A 16 15.53 3.64 3.95
N LEU A 17 15.04 4.65 3.24
CA LEU A 17 13.63 4.75 2.83
C LEU A 17 13.38 4.11 1.46
N ILE A 18 14.31 4.28 0.52
CA ILE A 18 14.12 3.88 -0.88
C ILE A 18 15.38 3.32 -1.53
N THR A 19 15.18 2.62 -2.64
CA THR A 19 16.19 2.35 -3.67
C THR A 19 15.58 2.56 -5.05
N LEU A 20 16.40 2.63 -6.09
CA LEU A 20 15.94 2.79 -7.46
C LEU A 20 15.67 1.44 -8.11
N GLY A 21 14.48 1.34 -8.70
CA GLY A 21 14.09 0.28 -9.62
C GLY A 21 14.00 0.81 -11.05
N LYS A 22 14.09 -0.09 -12.02
CA LYS A 22 13.85 0.20 -13.43
C LYS A 22 12.41 -0.20 -13.78
N ARG A 23 11.67 0.68 -14.47
CA ARG A 23 10.33 0.37 -14.98
C ARG A 23 10.46 -0.41 -16.27
N SER A 24 9.78 -1.55 -16.34
CA SER A 24 9.66 -2.32 -17.58
C SER A 24 8.67 -1.63 -18.53
N ASN A 25 8.99 -1.58 -19.82
CA ASN A 25 8.09 -1.18 -20.90
C ASN A 25 7.47 0.24 -20.76
N ASN A 26 8.14 1.16 -20.04
CA ASN A 26 7.63 2.53 -19.83
C ASN A 26 8.48 3.58 -20.57
N LYS A 27 7.86 4.22 -21.58
CA LYS A 27 8.50 5.24 -22.43
C LYS A 27 8.56 6.65 -21.80
N LYS A 28 7.81 6.90 -20.72
CA LYS A 28 7.70 8.23 -20.09
C LYS A 28 8.59 8.38 -18.85
N ARG A 29 8.76 7.33 -18.06
CA ARG A 29 9.60 7.28 -16.86
C ARG A 29 10.18 5.87 -16.74
N ASN A 30 11.49 5.75 -16.91
CA ASN A 30 12.19 4.45 -16.92
C ASN A 30 12.64 3.97 -15.54
N PHE A 31 12.38 4.74 -14.49
CA PHE A 31 12.69 4.40 -13.11
C PHE A 31 11.44 4.42 -12.23
N LEU A 32 11.53 3.76 -11.09
CA LEU A 32 10.61 3.90 -9.97
C LEU A 32 11.41 3.93 -8.66
N PHE A 33 10.78 4.42 -7.60
CA PHE A 33 11.28 4.22 -6.26
C PHE A 33 10.72 2.92 -5.71
N ILE A 34 11.61 2.07 -5.22
CA ILE A 34 11.26 0.87 -4.49
C ILE A 34 11.39 1.21 -3.01
N SER A 35 10.26 1.25 -2.31
CA SER A 35 10.23 1.49 -0.87
C SER A 35 10.91 0.35 -0.10
N LYS A 36 11.76 0.73 0.86
CA LYS A 36 12.40 -0.14 1.86
C LYS A 36 11.65 -0.17 3.19
N VAL A 37 10.54 0.56 3.32
CA VAL A 37 9.79 0.73 4.58
C VAL A 37 8.33 0.27 4.51
N LEU A 38 7.81 -0.03 3.33
CA LEU A 38 6.40 -0.43 3.14
C LEU A 38 6.18 -1.94 2.95
N GLY A 39 7.24 -2.70 2.69
CA GLY A 39 7.15 -4.16 2.54
C GLY A 39 6.41 -4.56 1.27
N LYS A 40 6.48 -3.73 0.22
CA LYS A 40 5.76 -4.01 -1.03
C LYS A 40 6.52 -4.93 -1.97
N HIS A 41 7.81 -4.66 -2.17
CA HIS A 41 8.65 -5.39 -3.13
C HIS A 41 9.83 -6.11 -2.45
N LEU A 42 10.32 -5.52 -1.37
CA LEU A 42 11.49 -5.99 -0.60
C LEU A 42 11.04 -6.50 0.78
N GLU A 43 11.76 -7.50 1.25
CA GLU A 43 11.62 -8.06 2.59
C GLU A 43 12.10 -7.06 3.64
N LEU A 44 11.32 -6.84 4.70
CA LEU A 44 11.66 -5.95 5.80
C LEU A 44 11.09 -6.43 7.14
N LYS A 45 11.47 -5.80 8.25
CA LYS A 45 10.91 -6.12 9.57
C LYS A 45 9.44 -5.69 9.67
N PRO A 46 8.52 -6.57 10.09
CA PRO A 46 7.07 -6.33 9.99
C PRO A 46 6.56 -5.02 10.63
N GLU A 47 7.25 -4.51 11.65
CA GLU A 47 6.94 -3.25 12.34
C GLU A 47 7.23 -1.99 11.51
N LYS A 48 8.10 -2.03 10.49
CA LYS A 48 8.61 -0.84 9.79
C LYS A 48 7.54 0.02 9.14
N CYS A 49 6.53 -0.59 8.51
CA CYS A 49 5.42 0.16 7.90
C CYS A 49 4.61 0.93 8.96
N ARG A 50 4.43 0.32 10.15
CA ARG A 50 3.76 0.99 11.27
C ARG A 50 4.65 2.07 11.90
N GLU A 51 5.96 1.88 11.95
CA GLU A 51 6.91 2.91 12.43
C GLU A 51 6.91 4.15 11.52
N ILE A 52 7.00 3.98 10.20
CA ILE A 52 6.98 5.13 9.28
C ILE A 52 5.63 5.84 9.31
N GLY A 53 4.52 5.10 9.47
CA GLY A 53 3.20 5.68 9.68
C GLY A 53 3.11 6.52 10.97
N LYS A 54 3.81 6.12 12.03
CA LYS A 54 3.93 6.91 13.27
C LYS A 54 4.63 8.24 13.03
N ASP A 55 5.74 8.23 12.30
CA ASP A 55 6.51 9.44 12.02
C ASP A 55 5.73 10.43 11.14
N LEU A 56 4.98 9.93 10.18
CA LEU A 56 4.02 10.72 9.40
C LEU A 56 2.89 11.29 10.27
N ALA A 57 2.30 10.48 11.15
CA ALA A 57 1.22 10.92 12.04
C ALA A 57 1.68 12.02 13.01
N LYS A 58 2.93 11.99 13.49
CA LYS A 58 3.51 13.07 14.33
C LYS A 58 3.52 14.44 13.65
N MET A 59 3.49 14.50 12.32
CA MET A 59 3.45 15.78 11.60
C MET A 59 2.05 16.40 11.59
N ILE A 60 1.04 15.66 12.03
CA ILE A 60 -0.37 16.07 12.10
C ILE A 60 -0.63 16.53 13.53
N THR A 61 -0.36 17.81 13.79
CA THR A 61 -0.30 18.37 15.16
C THR A 61 -1.66 18.63 15.80
N GLU A 62 -2.72 18.78 15.01
CA GLU A 62 -4.05 19.12 15.50
C GLU A 62 -4.97 17.90 15.53
N LYS A 63 -5.45 17.53 16.71
CA LYS A 63 -6.53 16.53 16.87
C LYS A 63 -7.82 17.09 16.26
N LYS A 64 -8.34 16.41 15.25
CA LYS A 64 -9.60 16.70 14.55
C LYS A 64 -10.18 15.39 14.05
N GLU A 65 -11.51 15.29 14.05
CA GLU A 65 -12.22 14.22 13.34
C GLU A 65 -11.79 14.20 11.87
N SER A 66 -11.05 13.15 11.49
CA SER A 66 -10.36 13.09 10.21
C SER A 66 -10.76 11.84 9.44
N LEU A 67 -11.04 11.98 8.16
CA LEU A 67 -11.03 10.83 7.26
C LEU A 67 -9.64 10.69 6.65
N VAL A 68 -9.04 9.52 6.79
CA VAL A 68 -7.74 9.18 6.21
C VAL A 68 -7.98 8.30 4.99
N LEU A 69 -7.53 8.73 3.81
CA LEU A 69 -7.65 8.00 2.55
C LEU A 69 -6.26 7.51 2.09
N GLY A 70 -6.03 6.20 2.14
CA GLY A 70 -4.82 5.55 1.59
C GLY A 70 -4.96 5.25 0.10
N PHE A 71 -3.86 5.30 -0.64
CA PHE A 71 -3.87 5.08 -2.09
C PHE A 71 -3.43 3.66 -2.43
N ALA A 72 -4.26 2.91 -3.14
CA ALA A 72 -3.87 1.61 -3.66
C ALA A 72 -2.78 1.75 -4.75
N GLU A 73 -1.81 0.84 -4.83
CA GLU A 73 -1.70 -0.39 -4.03
C GLU A 73 -0.77 -0.23 -2.82
N THR A 74 0.33 0.51 -2.96
CA THR A 74 1.41 0.53 -1.96
C THR A 74 1.02 1.27 -0.67
N ALA A 75 0.26 2.36 -0.78
CA ALA A 75 -0.07 3.20 0.35
C ALA A 75 -1.32 2.74 1.12
N THR A 76 -1.94 1.60 0.77
CA THR A 76 -3.02 1.01 1.59
C THR A 76 -2.52 0.64 2.99
N GLY A 77 -1.32 0.07 3.09
CA GLY A 77 -0.69 -0.24 4.38
C GLY A 77 -0.26 1.02 5.12
N LEU A 78 0.30 1.99 4.39
CA LEU A 78 0.79 3.25 4.94
C LEU A 78 -0.34 4.11 5.51
N GLY A 79 -1.44 4.26 4.78
CA GLY A 79 -2.60 5.03 5.20
C GLY A 79 -3.21 4.47 6.48
N MET A 80 -3.36 3.14 6.56
CA MET A 80 -3.86 2.47 7.76
C MET A 80 -2.88 2.62 8.94
N ALA A 81 -1.58 2.56 8.67
CA ALA A 81 -0.55 2.80 9.68
C ALA A 81 -0.61 4.22 10.24
N VAL A 82 -0.79 5.24 9.40
CA VAL A 82 -1.00 6.63 9.85
C VAL A 82 -2.26 6.73 10.70
N ALA A 83 -3.39 6.19 10.22
CA ALA A 83 -4.65 6.21 10.95
C ALA A 83 -4.57 5.50 12.32
N SER A 84 -3.75 4.45 12.44
CA SER A 84 -3.52 3.73 13.70
C SER A 84 -2.92 4.58 14.84
N TYR A 85 -2.47 5.81 14.55
CA TYR A 85 -1.95 6.77 15.53
C TYR A 85 -2.80 8.05 15.65
N LEU A 86 -3.95 8.12 14.98
CA LEU A 86 -4.86 9.26 15.02
C LEU A 86 -6.19 8.83 15.64
N GLU A 87 -6.39 9.14 16.92
CA GLU A 87 -7.54 8.66 17.71
C GLU A 87 -8.91 8.98 17.08
N ASP A 88 -9.10 10.18 16.51
CA ASP A 88 -10.38 10.56 15.89
C ASP A 88 -10.38 10.30 14.38
N SER A 89 -9.72 9.23 13.92
CA SER A 89 -9.63 8.92 12.50
C SER A 89 -10.62 7.83 12.06
N TYR A 90 -11.09 8.00 10.82
CA TYR A 90 -11.77 6.96 10.07
C TYR A 90 -10.97 6.69 8.80
N TYR A 91 -10.44 5.48 8.68
CA TYR A 91 -9.59 5.10 7.57
C TYR A 91 -10.39 4.44 6.45
N VAL A 92 -10.13 4.85 5.22
CA VAL A 92 -10.57 4.15 4.01
C VAL A 92 -9.41 4.09 3.02
N THR A 93 -9.40 3.11 2.10
CA THR A 93 -8.44 3.07 1.00
C THR A 93 -9.14 3.10 -0.35
N THR A 94 -8.47 3.68 -1.34
CA THR A 94 -8.82 3.33 -2.73
C THR A 94 -8.46 1.87 -2.98
N THR A 95 -9.11 1.27 -3.96
CA THR A 95 -8.91 -0.12 -4.35
C THR A 95 -9.04 -0.26 -5.87
N ARG A 96 -8.49 -1.33 -6.40
CA ARG A 96 -8.64 -1.77 -7.79
C ARG A 96 -9.59 -2.97 -7.90
N GLU A 97 -10.34 -3.28 -6.83
CA GLU A 97 -11.36 -4.32 -6.82
C GLU A 97 -12.64 -3.85 -7.53
N GLU A 98 -13.27 -4.74 -8.31
CA GLU A 98 -14.50 -4.49 -9.05
C GLU A 98 -15.73 -4.90 -8.25
N ILE A 99 -16.09 -4.06 -7.26
CA ILE A 99 -17.24 -4.28 -6.38
C ILE A 99 -18.48 -3.64 -7.02
N THR A 100 -19.48 -4.46 -7.34
CA THR A 100 -20.69 -4.03 -8.08
C THR A 100 -21.86 -3.73 -7.16
N GLU A 101 -21.86 -4.25 -5.93
CA GLU A 101 -22.90 -3.97 -4.93
C GLU A 101 -22.82 -2.54 -4.37
N LEU A 102 -21.61 -1.98 -4.28
CA LEU A 102 -21.35 -0.67 -3.70
C LEU A 102 -21.01 0.33 -4.80
N LYS A 103 -21.54 1.56 -4.66
CA LYS A 103 -21.16 2.67 -5.54
C LYS A 103 -19.89 3.34 -5.00
N SER A 104 -18.87 3.44 -5.86
CA SER A 104 -17.67 4.22 -5.55
C SER A 104 -18.03 5.68 -5.24
N ILE A 105 -17.38 6.26 -4.23
CA ILE A 105 -17.50 7.69 -3.90
C ILE A 105 -16.63 8.55 -4.82
N LEU A 106 -15.62 7.97 -5.48
CA LEU A 106 -14.83 8.64 -6.50
C LEU A 106 -15.43 8.33 -7.87
N SER A 107 -15.82 9.36 -8.62
CA SER A 107 -16.35 9.26 -9.98
C SER A 107 -15.50 10.10 -10.92
N PHE A 108 -14.65 9.48 -11.73
CA PHE A 108 -13.83 10.22 -12.71
C PHE A 108 -14.59 10.31 -14.04
N ASP A 109 -14.76 11.53 -14.57
CA ASP A 109 -15.24 11.71 -15.95
C ASP A 109 -14.19 11.19 -16.94
N GLU A 110 -14.63 10.39 -17.91
CA GLU A 110 -13.80 9.52 -18.77
C GLU A 110 -12.81 10.24 -19.70
N GLU A 111 -12.91 11.56 -19.93
CA GLU A 111 -12.18 12.16 -21.05
C GLU A 111 -10.67 12.34 -20.83
N HIS A 112 -10.15 12.44 -19.59
CA HIS A 112 -8.74 12.83 -19.40
C HIS A 112 -7.98 12.22 -18.22
N SER A 113 -8.38 11.06 -17.69
CA SER A 113 -7.74 10.56 -16.46
C SER A 113 -7.27 9.12 -16.56
N HIS A 114 -5.97 8.89 -16.36
CA HIS A 114 -5.41 7.63 -15.85
C HIS A 114 -5.96 7.24 -14.44
N ALA A 115 -7.01 7.93 -13.95
CA ALA A 115 -7.60 7.79 -12.62
C ALA A 115 -8.74 6.74 -12.56
N VAL A 116 -9.05 6.06 -13.67
CA VAL A 116 -9.97 4.91 -13.69
C VAL A 116 -9.49 3.76 -12.77
N GLU A 117 -8.21 3.78 -12.35
CA GLU A 117 -7.61 2.75 -11.49
C GLU A 117 -7.88 2.89 -9.97
N HIS A 118 -8.67 3.87 -9.52
CA HIS A 118 -8.90 4.08 -8.08
C HIS A 118 -10.39 4.21 -7.75
N THR A 119 -11.05 3.09 -7.44
CA THR A 119 -12.38 3.12 -6.82
C THR A 119 -12.24 3.27 -5.31
N CYS A 120 -13.25 3.84 -4.65
CA CYS A 120 -13.25 3.98 -3.19
C CYS A 120 -14.65 3.65 -2.69
N PHE A 121 -14.77 2.61 -1.89
CA PHE A 121 -16.06 2.14 -1.37
C PHE A 121 -16.16 2.49 0.11
N LEU A 122 -17.19 3.25 0.48
CA LEU A 122 -17.41 3.67 1.85
C LEU A 122 -18.80 3.20 2.27
N MET A 123 -18.86 2.30 3.25
CA MET A 123 -20.15 1.81 3.76
C MET A 123 -20.87 2.89 4.55
N ASP A 124 -20.16 3.58 5.43
CA ASP A 124 -20.69 4.72 6.19
C ASP A 124 -20.31 6.05 5.51
N LYS A 125 -21.18 6.54 4.64
CA LYS A 125 -20.98 7.80 3.93
C LYS A 125 -21.05 9.03 4.84
N ASP A 126 -21.55 8.91 6.06
CA ASP A 126 -21.61 10.05 6.97
C ASP A 126 -20.22 10.35 7.54
N LYS A 127 -19.30 9.37 7.55
CA LYS A 127 -17.89 9.59 7.95
C LYS A 127 -17.18 10.61 7.06
N ILE A 128 -17.37 10.56 5.74
CA ILE A 128 -16.76 11.54 4.83
C ILE A 128 -17.47 12.90 4.87
N LYS A 129 -18.80 12.92 5.02
CA LYS A 129 -19.58 14.16 5.11
C LYS A 129 -19.28 14.95 6.37
N ASN A 130 -19.12 14.25 7.49
CA ASN A 130 -18.97 14.86 8.81
C ASN A 130 -17.51 15.15 9.19
N ALA A 131 -16.54 14.55 8.49
CA ALA A 131 -15.13 14.78 8.71
C ALA A 131 -14.81 16.28 8.76
N LYS A 132 -13.98 16.70 9.72
CA LYS A 132 -13.50 18.09 9.82
C LYS A 132 -12.22 18.29 9.01
N ARG A 133 -11.55 17.19 8.67
CA ARG A 133 -10.33 17.14 7.86
C ARG A 133 -10.32 15.89 6.98
N ILE A 134 -9.82 16.03 5.76
CA ILE A 134 -9.50 14.89 4.88
C ILE A 134 -7.98 14.78 4.76
N ILE A 135 -7.44 13.60 5.01
CA ILE A 135 -6.00 13.31 4.97
C ILE A 135 -5.75 12.29 3.86
N LEU A 136 -5.07 12.68 2.81
CA LEU A 136 -4.65 11.79 1.72
C LEU A 136 -3.26 11.24 2.02
N VAL A 137 -3.08 9.93 1.95
CA VAL A 137 -1.80 9.27 2.26
C VAL A 137 -1.28 8.49 1.06
N ASP A 138 -0.04 8.80 0.67
CA ASP A 138 0.66 8.12 -0.42
C ASP A 138 2.15 7.99 -0.14
N ASP A 139 2.84 7.07 -0.81
CA ASP A 139 4.27 6.85 -0.56
C ASP A 139 5.15 7.94 -1.20
N GLU A 140 4.79 8.42 -2.40
CA GLU A 140 5.47 9.51 -3.08
C GLU A 140 4.52 10.51 -3.77
N ILE A 141 4.95 11.76 -3.87
CA ILE A 141 4.30 12.77 -4.71
C ILE A 141 5.30 13.25 -5.75
N THR A 142 4.90 13.24 -7.03
CA THR A 142 5.70 13.78 -8.14
C THR A 142 5.05 15.00 -8.76
N THR A 143 3.94 14.82 -9.48
CA THR A 143 3.14 15.95 -10.02
C THR A 143 2.04 16.38 -9.05
N GLY A 144 1.53 15.43 -8.26
CA GLY A 144 0.39 15.62 -7.36
C GLY A 144 -0.97 15.74 -8.07
N ASN A 145 -1.05 15.51 -9.38
CA ASN A 145 -2.32 15.60 -10.12
C ASN A 145 -3.38 14.62 -9.60
N SER A 146 -3.01 13.38 -9.27
CA SER A 146 -3.93 12.39 -8.69
C SER A 146 -4.56 12.88 -7.39
N MET A 147 -3.75 13.53 -6.53
CA MET A 147 -4.22 14.12 -5.27
C MET A 147 -5.23 15.23 -5.52
N LEU A 148 -4.92 16.19 -6.41
CA LEU A 148 -5.82 17.30 -6.73
C LEU A 148 -7.14 16.82 -7.36
N ASN A 149 -7.08 15.82 -8.23
CA ASN A 149 -8.28 15.22 -8.82
C ASN A 149 -9.15 14.53 -7.76
N ILE A 150 -8.54 13.78 -6.84
CA ILE A 150 -9.29 13.15 -5.74
C ILE A 150 -9.89 14.18 -4.80
N ILE A 151 -9.17 15.26 -4.47
CA ILE A 151 -9.72 16.37 -3.67
C ILE A 151 -10.93 16.97 -4.39
N LYS A 152 -10.85 17.20 -5.71
CA LYS A 152 -11.97 17.71 -6.51
C LYS A 152 -13.19 16.78 -6.44
N GLU A 153 -13.00 15.47 -6.49
CA GLU A 153 -14.11 14.49 -6.37
C GLU A 153 -14.68 14.43 -4.96
N ILE A 154 -13.83 14.38 -3.93
CA ILE A 154 -14.26 14.35 -2.52
C ILE A 154 -15.12 15.58 -2.19
N ARG A 155 -14.77 16.76 -2.73
CA ARG A 155 -15.54 18.00 -2.53
C ARG A 155 -16.94 17.99 -3.10
N LYS A 156 -17.27 17.07 -4.01
CA LYS A 156 -18.65 16.87 -4.47
C LYS A 156 -19.52 16.21 -3.39
N ILE A 157 -18.90 15.68 -2.34
CA ILE A 157 -19.53 14.81 -1.32
C ILE A 157 -19.49 15.45 0.07
N THR A 158 -18.47 16.24 0.37
CA THR A 158 -18.26 16.87 1.68
C THR A 158 -17.98 18.37 1.55
N ASP A 159 -18.44 19.15 2.53
CA ASP A 159 -18.16 20.58 2.67
C ASP A 159 -16.79 20.85 3.33
N THR A 160 -16.02 19.80 3.62
CA THR A 160 -14.69 19.92 4.24
C THR A 160 -13.76 20.77 3.37
N LYS A 161 -13.08 21.72 4.02
CA LYS A 161 -12.07 22.58 3.39
C LYS A 161 -10.64 22.33 3.90
N ASP A 162 -10.47 21.61 4.99
CA ASP A 162 -9.16 21.26 5.57
C ASP A 162 -8.66 19.94 4.96
N PHE A 163 -7.73 20.04 4.00
CA PHE A 163 -7.07 18.89 3.40
C PHE A 163 -5.60 18.84 3.82
N LYS A 164 -5.15 17.63 4.16
CA LYS A 164 -3.74 17.33 4.31
C LYS A 164 -3.33 16.24 3.33
N ILE A 165 -2.13 16.34 2.79
CA ILE A 165 -1.51 15.26 2.04
C ILE A 165 -0.27 14.86 2.80
N VAL A 166 -0.18 13.58 3.15
CA VAL A 166 0.85 13.01 3.99
C VAL A 166 1.63 11.99 3.17
N THR A 167 2.93 12.18 3.05
CA THR A 167 3.75 11.32 2.19
C THR A 167 5.15 11.08 2.74
N ILE A 168 5.79 9.98 2.32
CA ILE A 168 7.21 9.76 2.66
C ILE A 168 8.06 10.74 1.85
N LEU A 169 7.78 10.90 0.55
CA LEU A 169 8.61 11.67 -0.37
C LEU A 169 7.80 12.69 -1.18
N ASP A 170 8.16 13.97 -1.13
CA ASP A 170 7.61 15.01 -2.01
C ASP A 170 8.67 15.50 -3.02
N TRP A 171 8.47 15.15 -4.28
CA TRP A 171 9.37 15.44 -5.40
C TRP A 171 8.86 16.55 -6.32
N ARG A 172 7.85 17.31 -5.89
CA ARG A 172 7.30 18.41 -6.67
C ARG A 172 8.34 19.51 -6.84
N ASN A 173 8.57 19.88 -8.10
CA ASN A 173 9.27 21.11 -8.43
C ASN A 173 8.37 22.35 -8.18
N SER A 174 8.92 23.55 -8.43
CA SER A 174 8.18 24.81 -8.28
C SER A 174 6.90 24.87 -9.14
N GLU A 175 6.92 24.38 -10.37
CA GLU A 175 5.75 24.36 -11.25
C GLU A 175 4.59 23.54 -10.64
N TYR A 176 4.88 22.35 -10.12
CA TYR A 176 3.86 21.53 -9.47
C TYR A 176 3.41 22.11 -8.13
N ALA A 177 4.30 22.76 -7.38
CA ALA A 177 3.91 23.51 -6.19
C ALA A 177 2.94 24.67 -6.53
N ASP A 178 3.16 25.35 -7.66
CA ASP A 178 2.28 26.43 -8.13
C ASP A 178 0.91 25.93 -8.56
N LYS A 179 0.83 24.74 -9.15
CA LYS A 179 -0.47 24.09 -9.43
C LYS A 179 -1.29 23.88 -8.16
N PHE A 180 -0.66 23.53 -7.05
CA PHE A 180 -1.34 23.41 -5.75
C PHE A 180 -1.83 24.76 -5.24
N ARG A 181 -1.01 25.81 -5.34
CA ARG A 181 -1.40 27.18 -4.94
C ARG A 181 -2.62 27.66 -5.74
N ASN A 182 -2.56 27.52 -7.07
CA ASN A 182 -3.67 27.89 -7.96
C ASN A 182 -4.94 27.07 -7.69
N PHE A 183 -4.79 25.77 -7.40
CA PHE A 183 -5.92 24.92 -7.04
C PHE A 183 -6.55 25.36 -5.72
N VAL A 184 -5.75 25.63 -4.68
CA VAL A 184 -6.20 26.14 -3.38
C VAL A 184 -7.03 27.42 -3.54
N GLU A 185 -6.55 28.37 -4.34
CA GLU A 185 -7.25 29.64 -4.60
C GLU A 185 -8.55 29.43 -5.37
N LYS A 186 -8.50 28.65 -6.46
CA LYS A 186 -9.67 28.38 -7.32
C LYS A 186 -10.77 27.64 -6.56
N GLU A 187 -10.38 26.58 -5.86
CA GLU A 187 -11.30 25.67 -5.19
C GLU A 187 -11.68 26.15 -3.78
N LYS A 188 -11.03 27.19 -3.25
CA LYS A 188 -11.29 27.78 -1.92
C LYS A 188 -11.19 26.73 -0.80
N VAL A 189 -10.12 25.95 -0.85
CA VAL A 189 -9.78 24.92 0.15
C VAL A 189 -8.38 25.15 0.69
N ASN A 190 -8.08 24.58 1.85
CA ASN A 190 -6.76 24.58 2.44
C ASN A 190 -6.10 23.23 2.15
N ILE A 191 -4.91 23.24 1.54
CA ILE A 191 -4.13 22.02 1.32
C ILE A 191 -2.76 22.21 1.98
N GLU A 192 -2.46 21.39 2.99
CA GLU A 192 -1.13 21.29 3.58
C GLU A 192 -0.46 20.00 3.11
N VAL A 193 0.77 20.09 2.59
CA VAL A 193 1.56 18.91 2.22
C VAL A 193 2.63 18.66 3.27
N LEU A 194 2.58 17.47 3.85
CA LEU A 194 3.37 16.98 4.95
C LEU A 194 4.23 15.82 4.44
N ALA A 195 5.52 16.06 4.22
CA ALA A 195 6.47 15.07 3.74
C ALA A 195 7.62 14.82 4.73
N LEU A 196 8.12 13.58 4.83
CA LEU A 196 9.33 13.29 5.61
C LEU A 196 10.57 13.87 4.93
N ILE A 197 10.66 13.67 3.61
CA ILE A 197 11.70 14.26 2.75
C ILE A 197 11.03 15.00 1.60
N LYS A 198 11.51 16.21 1.32
CA LYS A 198 11.12 17.01 0.17
C LYS A 198 12.33 17.33 -0.68
N GLY A 199 12.19 17.27 -1.99
CA GLY A 199 13.26 17.61 -2.91
C GLY A 199 12.81 17.69 -4.35
N GLU A 200 13.78 17.68 -5.25
CA GLU A 200 13.56 17.61 -6.69
C GLU A 200 14.35 16.44 -7.28
N ILE A 201 13.82 15.88 -8.38
CA ILE A 201 14.46 14.80 -9.11
C ILE A 201 14.88 15.33 -10.47
N GLU A 202 16.15 15.15 -10.81
CA GLU A 202 16.67 15.32 -12.16
C GLU A 202 16.88 13.94 -12.80
N VAL A 203 16.31 13.76 -13.98
CA VAL A 203 16.30 12.48 -14.71
C VAL A 203 17.02 12.66 -16.04
N ASP A 204 18.26 12.20 -16.09
CA ASP A 204 19.11 12.35 -17.30
C ASP A 204 19.03 11.15 -18.25
N ASN A 205 18.31 10.08 -17.87
CA ASN A 205 18.24 8.84 -18.63
C ASN A 205 16.83 8.58 -19.15
N THR A 206 16.69 8.38 -20.47
CA THR A 206 15.44 8.05 -21.17
C THR A 206 15.41 6.63 -21.74
N GLU A 207 16.39 5.79 -21.39
CA GLU A 207 16.45 4.39 -21.79
C GLU A 207 15.15 3.66 -21.48
N VAL A 208 14.63 2.89 -22.43
CA VAL A 208 13.47 2.04 -22.24
C VAL A 208 13.96 0.62 -22.01
N TYR A 209 13.68 0.08 -20.82
CA TYR A 209 14.02 -1.29 -20.48
C TYR A 209 12.89 -2.22 -20.93
N MET A 210 13.25 -3.14 -21.84
CA MET A 210 12.36 -4.22 -22.29
C MET A 210 12.72 -5.49 -21.55
N ASP A 211 11.72 -6.22 -21.10
CA ASP A 211 11.89 -7.47 -20.36
C ASP A 211 10.70 -8.38 -20.66
N GLU A 212 10.96 -9.68 -20.76
CA GLU A 212 9.94 -10.69 -20.98
C GLU A 212 9.16 -10.93 -19.69
N ASP A 213 7.96 -11.50 -19.77
CA ASP A 213 7.28 -11.91 -18.54
C ASP A 213 8.06 -13.02 -17.82
N GLY A 214 7.96 -13.03 -16.49
CA GLY A 214 8.50 -14.13 -15.69
C GLY A 214 7.73 -15.42 -15.93
N GLU A 215 8.30 -16.55 -15.48
CA GLU A 215 7.60 -17.83 -15.49
C GLU A 215 6.28 -17.75 -14.70
N GLU A 216 5.21 -18.30 -15.27
CA GLU A 216 3.89 -18.35 -14.65
C GLU A 216 3.77 -19.50 -13.64
N LEU A 217 3.54 -19.15 -12.38
CA LEU A 217 3.28 -20.10 -11.31
C LEU A 217 1.83 -20.58 -11.37
N LYS A 218 1.66 -21.90 -11.40
CA LYS A 218 0.34 -22.57 -11.53
C LYS A 218 0.04 -23.59 -10.44
N GLU A 219 1.07 -24.05 -9.72
CA GLU A 219 0.91 -25.04 -8.65
C GLU A 219 0.04 -24.46 -7.52
N ARG A 220 -0.89 -25.26 -7.00
CA ARG A 220 -1.80 -24.87 -5.92
C ARG A 220 -1.58 -25.75 -4.71
N ILE A 221 -1.77 -25.16 -3.52
CA ILE A 221 -1.70 -25.87 -2.24
C ILE A 221 -2.89 -25.52 -1.36
N GLU A 222 -3.35 -26.47 -0.57
CA GLU A 222 -4.52 -26.27 0.31
C GLU A 222 -4.24 -25.23 1.40
N PRO A 223 -5.08 -24.17 1.52
CA PRO A 223 -4.95 -23.18 2.58
C PRO A 223 -5.35 -23.72 3.96
N ILE A 224 -4.65 -23.26 4.99
CA ILE A 224 -5.10 -23.33 6.38
C ILE A 224 -6.13 -22.21 6.55
N ASN A 225 -7.38 -22.56 6.84
CA ASN A 225 -8.46 -21.58 7.02
C ASN A 225 -8.56 -21.20 8.51
N LEU A 226 -8.43 -19.92 8.81
CA LEU A 226 -8.60 -19.34 10.14
C LEU A 226 -9.84 -18.45 10.13
N ASN A 227 -10.81 -18.75 11.00
CA ASN A 227 -12.02 -17.93 11.14
C ASN A 227 -11.85 -16.94 12.30
N ILE A 228 -10.94 -15.99 12.14
CA ILE A 228 -10.56 -15.05 13.20
C ILE A 228 -11.11 -13.65 12.94
N PHE A 229 -11.22 -13.24 11.68
CA PHE A 229 -11.60 -11.88 11.31
C PHE A 229 -13.06 -11.81 10.89
N ASP A 230 -13.73 -10.72 11.27
CA ASP A 230 -15.08 -10.44 10.82
C ASP A 230 -15.12 -10.19 9.32
N ARG A 231 -16.09 -10.83 8.67
CA ARG A 231 -16.24 -10.82 7.21
C ARG A 231 -17.55 -10.20 6.77
N ILE A 232 -17.53 -9.63 5.57
CA ILE A 232 -18.70 -9.17 4.83
C ILE A 232 -18.72 -9.84 3.46
N GLU A 233 -19.90 -10.25 3.01
CA GLU A 233 -20.07 -10.75 1.65
C GLU A 233 -20.60 -9.62 0.75
N LEU A 234 -19.97 -9.43 -0.40
CA LEU A 234 -20.38 -8.42 -1.39
C LEU A 234 -20.39 -9.00 -2.80
N GLN A 235 -21.29 -8.50 -3.63
CA GLN A 235 -21.30 -8.80 -5.06
C GLN A 235 -20.17 -8.05 -5.80
N THR A 236 -19.41 -8.80 -6.60
CA THR A 236 -18.32 -8.32 -7.45
C THR A 236 -18.57 -8.71 -8.91
N ALA A 237 -17.68 -8.27 -9.81
CA ALA A 237 -17.66 -8.74 -11.20
C ALA A 237 -17.37 -10.25 -11.34
N PHE A 238 -16.80 -10.89 -10.30
CA PHE A 238 -16.44 -12.30 -10.29
C PHE A 238 -17.42 -13.19 -9.49
N GLY A 239 -18.49 -12.61 -8.96
CA GLY A 239 -19.48 -13.32 -8.15
C GLY A 239 -19.60 -12.76 -6.73
N LYS A 240 -20.20 -13.54 -5.83
CA LYS A 240 -20.28 -13.17 -4.42
C LYS A 240 -18.95 -13.51 -3.74
N GLU A 241 -18.32 -12.53 -3.12
CA GLU A 241 -17.03 -12.71 -2.46
C GLU A 241 -17.08 -12.28 -0.99
N SER A 242 -16.22 -12.89 -0.18
CA SER A 242 -16.13 -12.61 1.25
C SER A 242 -14.84 -11.85 1.56
N TYR A 243 -15.01 -10.63 2.09
CA TYR A 243 -13.95 -9.70 2.44
C TYR A 243 -13.83 -9.53 3.95
N ILE A 244 -12.64 -9.20 4.42
CA ILE A 244 -12.40 -8.82 5.81
C ILE A 244 -12.83 -7.37 6.00
N LYS A 245 -13.69 -7.13 6.99
CA LYS A 245 -14.27 -5.79 7.24
C LYS A 245 -13.21 -4.74 7.56
N ASN A 246 -12.22 -5.11 8.38
CA ASN A 246 -11.25 -4.17 8.94
C ASN A 246 -10.00 -3.94 8.07
N THR A 247 -10.03 -4.30 6.78
CA THR A 247 -8.94 -4.00 5.83
C THR A 247 -8.82 -2.51 5.48
N GLY A 248 -9.83 -1.71 5.84
CA GLY A 248 -9.98 -0.32 5.42
C GLY A 248 -10.59 -0.17 4.02
N ARG A 249 -10.82 -1.25 3.27
CA ARG A 249 -11.43 -1.17 1.93
C ARG A 249 -12.85 -0.58 1.94
N PHE A 250 -13.55 -0.71 3.06
CA PHE A 250 -14.93 -0.27 3.24
C PHE A 250 -15.12 0.82 4.29
N GLY A 251 -14.02 1.28 4.88
CA GLY A 251 -14.01 2.14 6.07
C GLY A 251 -13.74 1.36 7.37
N VAL A 252 -12.91 1.91 8.25
CA VAL A 252 -12.59 1.34 9.57
C VAL A 252 -12.24 2.47 10.55
N SER A 253 -12.77 2.43 11.77
CA SER A 253 -12.46 3.42 12.82
C SER A 253 -11.10 3.17 13.46
N TYR A 254 -10.57 4.18 14.15
CA TYR A 254 -9.39 4.03 14.98
C TYR A 254 -9.52 2.87 15.99
N GLU A 255 -10.64 2.77 16.70
CA GLU A 255 -10.88 1.71 17.70
C GLU A 255 -10.88 0.32 17.06
N GLU A 256 -11.48 0.20 15.87
CA GLU A 256 -11.47 -1.05 15.11
C GLU A 256 -10.05 -1.42 14.63
N ILE A 257 -9.22 -0.43 14.24
CA ILE A 257 -7.80 -0.66 13.94
C ILE A 257 -7.04 -1.13 15.19
N GLN A 258 -7.33 -0.59 16.38
CA GLN A 258 -6.68 -1.06 17.61
C GLN A 258 -7.14 -2.48 17.97
N ALA A 259 -8.44 -2.76 17.86
CA ALA A 259 -9.01 -4.08 18.14
C ALA A 259 -8.47 -5.18 17.21
N LEU A 260 -8.10 -4.81 15.97
CA LEU A 260 -7.51 -5.71 14.99
C LEU A 260 -6.20 -6.37 15.47
N GLU A 261 -5.43 -5.72 16.34
CA GLU A 261 -4.16 -6.27 16.85
C GLU A 261 -4.36 -7.59 17.59
N GLU A 262 -5.46 -7.75 18.33
CA GLU A 262 -5.78 -9.01 19.02
C GLU A 262 -6.11 -10.13 18.02
N ASN A 263 -6.79 -9.81 16.92
CA ASN A 263 -7.05 -10.78 15.85
C ASN A 263 -5.74 -11.16 15.12
N CYS A 264 -4.86 -10.19 14.87
CA CYS A 264 -3.54 -10.46 14.31
C CYS A 264 -2.69 -11.37 15.21
N LYS A 265 -2.75 -11.16 16.54
CA LYS A 265 -2.06 -12.01 17.51
C LYS A 265 -2.60 -13.44 17.51
N LYS A 266 -3.92 -13.63 17.51
CA LYS A 266 -4.54 -14.96 17.42
C LYS A 266 -4.14 -15.69 16.13
N ALA A 267 -4.09 -14.98 15.00
CA ALA A 267 -3.64 -15.58 13.74
C ALA A 267 -2.16 -15.97 13.79
N ALA A 268 -1.32 -15.13 14.41
CA ALA A 268 0.08 -15.45 14.63
C ALA A 268 0.26 -16.66 15.57
N ASP A 269 -0.56 -16.82 16.60
CA ASP A 269 -0.53 -17.98 17.50
C ASP A 269 -0.79 -19.30 16.75
N GLU A 270 -1.69 -19.31 15.77
CA GLU A 270 -1.92 -20.46 14.89
C GLU A 270 -0.73 -20.72 13.96
N ILE A 271 -0.11 -19.66 13.42
CA ILE A 271 1.10 -19.76 12.58
C ILE A 271 2.30 -20.27 13.39
N ASN A 272 2.43 -19.83 14.65
CA ASN A 272 3.52 -20.19 15.56
C ASN A 272 3.54 -21.69 15.91
N LYS A 273 2.46 -22.44 15.65
CA LYS A 273 2.44 -23.91 15.79
C LYS A 273 3.32 -24.62 14.76
N PHE A 274 3.74 -23.94 13.70
CA PHE A 274 4.53 -24.49 12.60
C PHE A 274 5.98 -23.98 12.57
N ILE A 275 6.39 -23.20 13.59
CA ILE A 275 7.62 -22.42 13.60
C ILE A 275 8.43 -22.73 14.86
N ASP A 276 9.73 -22.95 14.69
CA ASP A 276 10.69 -23.01 15.79
C ASP A 276 11.33 -21.61 16.02
N GLU A 277 11.80 -21.33 17.25
CA GLU A 277 12.36 -20.00 17.61
C GLU A 277 13.58 -19.57 16.77
N LYS A 278 14.26 -20.52 16.13
CA LYS A 278 15.44 -20.28 15.29
C LYS A 278 15.12 -20.10 13.80
N ASP A 279 13.88 -20.35 13.39
CA ASP A 279 13.50 -20.33 11.97
C ASP A 279 13.57 -18.90 11.43
N LYS A 280 14.05 -18.76 10.19
CA LYS A 280 13.87 -17.57 9.37
C LYS A 280 12.54 -17.65 8.66
N VAL A 281 11.65 -16.71 8.95
CA VAL A 281 10.26 -16.75 8.50
C VAL A 281 9.96 -15.56 7.60
N LEU A 282 9.36 -15.81 6.45
CA LEU A 282 8.80 -14.77 5.60
C LEU A 282 7.27 -14.79 5.68
N ILE A 283 6.68 -13.69 6.13
CA ILE A 283 5.25 -13.44 5.99
C ILE A 283 5.02 -12.71 4.67
N LEU A 284 4.14 -13.26 3.83
CA LEU A 284 3.72 -12.67 2.58
C LEU A 284 2.30 -12.11 2.70
N GLY A 285 2.13 -10.84 2.37
CA GLY A 285 0.83 -10.28 2.01
C GLY A 285 0.52 -10.49 0.54
N HIS A 286 -0.71 -10.15 0.13
CA HIS A 286 -1.13 -10.21 -1.25
C HIS A 286 -1.76 -8.89 -1.71
N GLY A 287 -1.21 -8.31 -2.78
CA GLY A 287 -1.77 -7.11 -3.41
C GLY A 287 -1.94 -5.95 -2.41
N GLU A 288 -3.16 -5.46 -2.27
CA GLU A 288 -3.53 -4.35 -1.38
C GLU A 288 -3.54 -4.72 0.11
N ASN A 289 -3.54 -6.02 0.46
CA ASN A 289 -3.53 -6.48 1.85
C ASN A 289 -2.10 -6.41 2.44
N ILE A 290 -1.71 -5.20 2.84
CA ILE A 290 -0.36 -4.90 3.36
C ILE A 290 -0.34 -4.85 4.88
N TYR A 291 -1.29 -4.12 5.48
CA TYR A 291 -1.28 -3.84 6.92
C TYR A 291 -1.46 -5.11 7.77
N ILE A 292 -2.53 -5.89 7.54
CA ILE A 292 -2.86 -7.06 8.38
C ILE A 292 -1.73 -8.11 8.40
N PRO A 293 -1.16 -8.54 7.24
CA PRO A 293 -0.05 -9.50 7.24
C PRO A 293 1.21 -8.97 7.96
N ALA A 294 1.52 -7.67 7.82
CA ALA A 294 2.62 -7.06 8.56
C ALA A 294 2.34 -7.06 10.08
N ARG A 295 1.11 -6.79 10.51
CA ARG A 295 0.73 -6.86 11.93
C ARG A 295 0.80 -8.28 12.48
N ILE A 296 0.31 -9.29 11.73
CA ILE A 296 0.47 -10.71 12.09
C ILE A 296 1.95 -11.04 12.27
N GLY A 297 2.81 -10.62 11.32
CA GLY A 297 4.24 -10.86 11.38
C GLY A 297 4.94 -10.30 12.62
N CYS A 298 4.40 -9.24 13.25
CA CYS A 298 4.95 -8.70 14.51
C CYS A 298 4.77 -9.66 15.71
N TYR A 299 3.85 -10.62 15.62
CA TYR A 299 3.52 -11.58 16.68
C TYR A 299 3.99 -13.01 16.37
N VAL A 300 4.60 -13.21 15.19
CA VAL A 300 5.17 -14.50 14.77
C VAL A 300 6.57 -14.66 15.39
N LYS A 301 6.90 -15.87 15.84
CA LYS A 301 8.20 -16.22 16.41
C LYS A 301 9.28 -16.36 15.34
N GLY A 302 10.54 -16.33 15.76
CA GLY A 302 11.70 -16.52 14.88
C GLY A 302 12.24 -15.21 14.31
N ASP A 303 13.12 -15.33 13.30
CA ASP A 303 13.63 -14.18 12.56
C ASP A 303 12.68 -13.84 11.42
N VAL A 304 11.68 -13.01 11.73
CA VAL A 304 10.59 -12.68 10.81
C VAL A 304 10.96 -11.50 9.90
N LEU A 305 10.68 -11.66 8.61
CA LEU A 305 10.56 -10.58 7.64
C LEU A 305 9.20 -10.62 6.96
N TYR A 306 8.84 -9.53 6.31
CA TYR A 306 7.57 -9.31 5.66
C TYR A 306 7.76 -8.68 4.27
N LYS A 307 6.97 -9.13 3.29
CA LYS A 307 6.70 -8.40 2.04
C LYS A 307 5.33 -8.74 1.45
N SER A 308 4.95 -8.13 0.34
CA SER A 308 3.70 -8.43 -0.38
C SER A 308 3.97 -8.79 -1.84
N THR A 309 2.99 -9.38 -2.51
CA THR A 309 2.97 -9.45 -3.99
C THR A 309 2.48 -8.13 -4.56
N THR A 310 2.69 -7.86 -5.86
CA THR A 310 2.31 -6.59 -6.48
C THR A 310 1.70 -6.76 -7.86
N ARG A 311 0.87 -5.81 -8.31
CA ARG A 311 0.45 -5.68 -9.72
C ARG A 311 1.45 -4.87 -10.56
N SER A 312 2.40 -4.17 -9.93
CA SER A 312 3.33 -3.27 -10.61
C SER A 312 4.50 -4.01 -11.25
N PRO A 313 4.72 -3.87 -12.58
CA PRO A 313 5.87 -4.48 -13.24
C PRO A 313 7.17 -3.70 -12.95
N ILE A 314 8.17 -4.40 -12.46
CA ILE A 314 9.55 -3.94 -12.28
C ILE A 314 10.47 -4.76 -13.18
N PHE A 315 11.38 -4.08 -13.87
CA PHE A 315 12.42 -4.72 -14.68
C PHE A 315 13.35 -5.53 -13.78
N CYS A 316 13.72 -6.74 -14.21
CA CYS A 316 14.61 -7.60 -13.45
C CYS A 316 16.02 -7.56 -14.02
N GLU A 317 17.02 -7.51 -13.14
CA GLU A 317 18.43 -7.59 -13.56
C GLU A 317 19.21 -8.34 -12.49
N ASN A 318 19.84 -9.46 -12.84
CA ASN A 318 20.71 -10.18 -11.93
C ASN A 318 22.10 -9.50 -11.87
N LYS A 319 22.13 -8.28 -11.33
CA LYS A 319 23.32 -7.46 -11.17
C LYS A 319 23.54 -7.11 -9.70
N GLU A 320 24.79 -7.04 -9.28
CA GLU A 320 25.14 -6.57 -7.95
C GLU A 320 24.60 -5.15 -7.70
N GLY A 321 24.04 -4.93 -6.52
CA GLY A 321 23.40 -3.65 -6.14
C GLY A 321 21.98 -3.44 -6.67
N TYR A 322 21.49 -4.22 -7.63
CA TYR A 322 20.09 -4.13 -8.08
C TYR A 322 19.18 -5.06 -7.25
N PRO A 323 18.07 -4.56 -6.69
CA PRO A 323 17.31 -5.31 -5.68
C PRO A 323 16.34 -6.35 -6.27
N ILE A 324 15.94 -6.22 -7.54
CA ILE A 324 14.96 -7.10 -8.18
C ILE A 324 15.69 -7.96 -9.22
N LYS A 325 16.08 -9.17 -8.82
CA LYS A 325 16.96 -10.04 -9.62
C LYS A 325 16.20 -11.01 -10.52
N SER A 326 15.00 -11.41 -10.11
CA SER A 326 14.13 -12.30 -10.86
C SER A 326 12.66 -12.00 -10.59
N LYS A 327 11.80 -12.42 -11.50
CA LYS A 327 10.35 -12.33 -11.39
C LYS A 327 9.68 -13.61 -11.82
N ASN A 328 8.62 -13.95 -11.11
CA ASN A 328 7.61 -14.89 -11.52
C ASN A 328 6.27 -14.15 -11.59
N ILE A 329 5.33 -14.68 -12.37
CA ILE A 329 3.98 -14.15 -12.46
C ILE A 329 2.98 -15.20 -11.97
N PHE A 330 1.80 -14.75 -11.56
CA PHE A 330 0.64 -15.62 -11.37
C PHE A 330 -0.62 -14.80 -11.60
N TYR A 331 -1.73 -15.49 -11.86
CA TYR A 331 -3.02 -14.86 -12.05
C TYR A 331 -3.96 -15.18 -10.89
N HIS A 332 -4.69 -14.17 -10.44
CA HIS A 332 -5.76 -14.32 -9.47
C HIS A 332 -6.92 -13.42 -9.87
N LYS A 333 -8.11 -14.00 -10.02
CA LYS A 333 -9.33 -13.32 -10.51
C LYS A 333 -9.09 -12.54 -11.82
N GLY A 334 -8.38 -13.16 -12.77
CA GLY A 334 -8.04 -12.53 -14.06
C GLY A 334 -6.99 -11.42 -13.99
N VAL A 335 -6.55 -11.02 -12.79
CA VAL A 335 -5.51 -10.01 -12.58
C VAL A 335 -4.14 -10.65 -12.49
N LYS A 336 -3.17 -10.07 -13.19
CA LYS A 336 -1.77 -10.49 -13.17
C LYS A 336 -1.06 -9.90 -11.96
N TYR A 337 -0.35 -10.74 -11.21
CA TYR A 337 0.51 -10.36 -10.11
C TYR A 337 1.95 -10.81 -10.35
N TYR A 338 2.88 -10.07 -9.76
CA TYR A 338 4.31 -10.35 -9.77
C TYR A 338 4.77 -10.81 -8.39
N PHE A 339 5.63 -11.81 -8.39
CA PHE A 339 6.39 -12.27 -7.24
C PHE A 339 7.88 -12.19 -7.56
N TYR A 340 8.60 -11.32 -6.86
CA TYR A 340 10.01 -11.05 -7.13
C TYR A 340 10.93 -11.85 -6.21
N ASN A 341 12.08 -12.25 -6.77
CA ASN A 341 13.19 -12.89 -6.06
C ASN A 341 12.87 -14.29 -5.46
N LYS A 342 12.04 -15.09 -6.14
CA LYS A 342 11.61 -16.42 -5.67
C LYS A 342 12.76 -17.31 -5.18
N GLU A 343 13.80 -17.49 -6.01
CA GLU A 343 14.94 -18.34 -5.67
C GLU A 343 15.73 -17.85 -4.43
N ILE A 344 15.82 -16.52 -4.28
CA ILE A 344 16.49 -15.91 -3.11
C ILE A 344 15.67 -16.18 -1.85
N ILE A 345 14.35 -16.08 -1.95
CA ILE A 345 13.44 -16.38 -0.83
C ILE A 345 13.56 -17.85 -0.44
N GLU A 346 13.50 -18.77 -1.40
CA GLU A 346 13.62 -20.22 -1.16
C GLU A 346 14.95 -20.61 -0.52
N LYS A 347 16.01 -19.85 -0.78
CA LYS A 347 17.33 -20.09 -0.18
C LYS A 347 17.48 -19.51 1.23
N ASN A 348 16.82 -18.38 1.52
CA ASN A 348 17.11 -17.58 2.71
C ASN A 348 16.11 -17.77 3.86
N PHE A 349 14.92 -18.29 3.59
CA PHE A 349 13.89 -18.52 4.60
C PHE A 349 13.63 -20.00 4.78
N ASP A 350 13.47 -20.41 6.04
CA ASP A 350 13.11 -21.79 6.39
C ASP A 350 11.61 -22.03 6.17
N LYS A 351 10.79 -21.01 6.48
CA LYS A 351 9.33 -21.04 6.33
C LYS A 351 8.80 -19.80 5.63
N VAL A 352 7.80 -19.98 4.77
CA VAL A 352 7.06 -18.87 4.14
C VAL A 352 5.57 -19.03 4.44
N PHE A 353 4.89 -17.97 4.86
CA PHE A 353 3.43 -17.97 5.06
C PHE A 353 2.79 -16.89 4.22
N LEU A 354 1.99 -17.29 3.23
CA LEU A 354 1.16 -16.36 2.45
C LEU A 354 -0.17 -16.16 3.15
N ILE A 355 -0.41 -14.94 3.62
CA ILE A 355 -1.64 -14.50 4.26
C ILE A 355 -2.60 -14.02 3.20
N THR A 356 -3.74 -14.69 3.06
CA THR A 356 -4.75 -14.37 2.04
C THR A 356 -6.08 -13.98 2.67
N GLU A 357 -6.74 -13.00 2.05
CA GLU A 357 -8.11 -12.60 2.40
C GLU A 357 -9.15 -13.47 1.68
N ASP A 358 -8.80 -14.11 0.57
CA ASP A 358 -9.73 -14.88 -0.25
C ASP A 358 -9.17 -16.27 -0.59
N ASN A 359 -9.77 -16.92 -1.59
CA ASN A 359 -9.44 -18.28 -1.99
C ASN A 359 -8.15 -18.39 -2.81
N LEU A 360 -7.29 -17.36 -2.83
CA LEU A 360 -5.95 -17.47 -3.41
C LEU A 360 -5.20 -18.65 -2.77
N ASN A 361 -4.85 -19.63 -3.60
CA ASN A 361 -4.19 -20.86 -3.16
C ASN A 361 -2.95 -21.21 -3.99
N ILE A 362 -2.33 -20.20 -4.62
CA ILE A 362 -1.16 -20.38 -5.46
C ILE A 362 0.11 -20.60 -4.63
N LYS A 363 0.92 -21.57 -5.03
CA LYS A 363 2.22 -21.85 -4.42
C LYS A 363 3.30 -20.97 -5.05
N LEU A 364 3.71 -19.94 -4.32
CA LEU A 364 4.78 -19.00 -4.67
C LEU A 364 6.20 -19.54 -4.42
N THR A 365 6.40 -20.37 -3.39
CA THR A 365 7.70 -20.97 -3.05
C THR A 365 7.58 -22.41 -2.58
N ASN A 366 8.67 -23.17 -2.60
CA ASN A 366 8.71 -24.58 -2.22
C ASN A 366 8.39 -24.84 -0.73
N ASN A 367 8.78 -23.94 0.15
CA ASN A 367 8.71 -24.09 1.61
C ASN A 367 7.58 -23.27 2.26
N MET A 368 6.46 -23.09 1.54
CA MET A 368 5.37 -22.23 2.01
C MET A 368 4.15 -22.97 2.54
N LYS A 369 3.37 -22.24 3.35
CA LYS A 369 1.97 -22.52 3.67
C LYS A 369 1.12 -21.31 3.30
N ILE A 370 -0.15 -21.55 3.00
CA ILE A 370 -1.13 -20.49 2.79
C ILE A 370 -2.04 -20.46 4.01
N VAL A 371 -2.24 -19.27 4.56
CA VAL A 371 -3.12 -19.04 5.71
C VAL A 371 -4.18 -18.04 5.27
N ARG A 372 -5.40 -18.55 5.06
CA ARG A 372 -6.56 -17.74 4.74
C ARG A 372 -7.20 -17.29 6.03
N ILE A 373 -7.23 -15.98 6.26
CA ILE A 373 -7.68 -15.34 7.50
C ILE A 373 -9.12 -14.81 7.44
#